data_AF-A0A954YYB7-F1
#
_entry.id   AF-A0A954YYB7-F1
#
_cell.length_a   1.000
_cell.length_b   1.000
_cell.length_c   1.000
_cell.angle_alpha   90.00
_cell.angle_beta   90.00
_cell.angle_gamma   90.00
#
_symmetry.space_group_name_H-M   'P 1'
#
loop_
_entity.id
_entity.type
_entity.pdbx_description
1 polymer ?
#
loop_
_entity_poly.entity_id
_entity_poly.type
_entity_poly.pdbx_seq_one_letter_code
_entity_poly.pdbx_strand_id
1 'polypeptide(L)'
;MQCKRCGYRLWNLRSRQCPECGDSFHIRDFEFVPGVVAYCCPHCDQPYYGMDARGHLVPSAFTCVKCNNAVDMESMVLRPAEGIDETQTEVGEIPWLKRRENGWWRSFFRTIRMAMIEPSTVMRRAIPADEGRAYWNFSAWSLTLTCSGAFIPLMIFQGIMIYFLAASAPGRAGGVSGSIIAGILIGGLVGLAIVVLILLLGVLLWGLVTQMILRMTHREVAPIQRTYRALCYSSGAMTSSIVPCVGIYFGWIWWVVSAILMIKQTHRTTGARATLAVLSPPLMSLMTVGGLYAYFVYTVMSGMGPAMMAPAGPGPFGIATYAHSETQSLVIACLDYAALNGALPKHPVELIQDDLVVESAFVSSETLTTIDQIRWNRLRLSDLMDLALEVKAKKIEAFVASLPQGAYAHRAGDFIFTCPGADPTTLSPDVWLVIFSPMPMPGQAANPFQRTIYVGCADGSVVAIPTGSFQNSLQGQQAVRKRNNLPPLPKLTSITHANPAVSTGADKDDWPD
;
A
#
# COMPACT_ATOMS: atom_id res chain seq x y z
N MET A 1 21.26 -43.66 19.68
CA MET A 1 21.49 -44.98 19.02
C MET A 1 20.46 -45.98 19.54
N GLN A 2 19.38 -46.20 18.80
CA GLN A 2 18.26 -47.05 19.22
C GLN A 2 18.05 -48.21 18.24
N CYS A 3 17.66 -49.38 18.73
CA CYS A 3 17.32 -50.53 17.91
C CYS A 3 16.17 -50.16 16.97
N LYS A 4 16.37 -50.37 15.65
CA LYS A 4 15.36 -50.04 14.63
C LYS A 4 14.08 -50.86 14.77
N ARG A 5 14.14 -52.03 15.43
CA ARG A 5 13.00 -52.93 15.63
C ARG A 5 12.19 -52.63 16.89
N CYS A 6 12.84 -52.40 18.03
CA CYS A 6 12.16 -52.25 19.34
C CYS A 6 12.42 -50.92 20.05
N GLY A 7 13.29 -50.05 19.52
CA GLY A 7 13.63 -48.76 20.14
C GLY A 7 14.59 -48.84 21.34
N TYR A 8 15.07 -50.03 21.73
CA TYR A 8 16.01 -50.17 22.85
C TYR A 8 17.33 -49.44 22.60
N ARG A 9 17.91 -48.82 23.64
CA ARG A 9 19.15 -48.05 23.54
C ARG A 9 20.36 -48.97 23.39
N LEU A 10 21.16 -48.77 22.34
CA LEU A 10 22.27 -49.66 21.97
C LEU A 10 23.64 -49.18 22.47
N TRP A 11 23.67 -48.34 23.50
CA TRP A 11 24.89 -47.78 24.08
C TRP A 11 25.60 -48.77 25.00
N ASN A 12 26.93 -48.70 25.05
CA ASN A 12 27.77 -49.51 25.93
C ASN A 12 27.62 -51.04 25.74
N LEU A 13 27.10 -51.49 24.60
CA LEU A 13 26.94 -52.91 24.27
C LEU A 13 28.18 -53.43 23.53
N ARG A 14 28.72 -54.55 24.02
CA ARG A 14 29.77 -55.33 23.32
C ARG A 14 29.15 -56.33 22.35
N SER A 15 28.00 -56.89 22.70
CA SER A 15 27.20 -57.75 21.82
C SER A 15 26.55 -56.88 20.73
N ARG A 16 26.85 -57.15 19.46
CA ARG A 16 26.17 -56.54 18.29
C ARG A 16 24.76 -57.07 18.07
N GLN A 17 24.07 -57.33 19.17
CA GLN A 17 22.72 -57.85 19.25
C GLN A 17 21.97 -57.04 20.30
N CYS A 18 20.76 -56.61 19.94
CA CYS A 18 19.87 -55.93 20.86
C CYS A 18 19.46 -56.90 21.99
N PRO A 19 19.64 -56.55 23.27
CA PRO A 19 19.30 -57.45 24.37
C PRO A 19 17.79 -57.69 24.53
N GLU A 20 16.96 -56.75 24.06
CA GLU A 20 15.50 -56.90 24.15
C GLU A 20 14.92 -57.80 23.06
N CYS A 21 15.35 -57.63 21.80
CA CYS A 21 14.71 -58.31 20.66
C CYS A 21 15.64 -59.26 19.88
N GLY A 22 16.91 -59.40 20.31
CA GLY A 22 17.91 -60.26 19.68
C GLY A 22 18.41 -59.80 18.30
N ASP A 23 17.85 -58.71 17.76
CA ASP A 23 18.15 -58.23 16.42
C ASP A 23 19.60 -57.73 16.33
N SER A 24 20.32 -58.14 15.28
CA SER A 24 21.68 -57.68 15.06
C SER A 24 21.69 -56.24 14.56
N PHE A 25 22.77 -55.51 14.85
CA PHE A 25 22.93 -54.15 14.37
C PHE A 25 24.39 -53.86 14.04
N HIS A 26 24.62 -53.03 13.03
CA HIS A 26 25.95 -52.51 12.67
C HIS A 26 26.09 -51.05 13.06
N ILE A 27 27.30 -50.62 13.44
CA ILE A 27 27.55 -49.22 13.80
C ILE A 27 27.40 -48.31 12.58
N ARG A 28 27.83 -48.78 11.41
CA ARG A 28 27.69 -48.08 10.12
C ARG A 28 26.25 -47.75 9.74
N ASP A 29 25.27 -48.43 10.35
CA ASP A 29 23.83 -48.21 10.11
C ASP A 29 23.28 -46.99 10.86
N PHE A 30 24.06 -46.40 11.76
CA PHE A 30 23.72 -45.23 12.54
C PHE A 30 24.56 -44.04 12.13
N GLU A 31 23.98 -42.85 12.22
CA GLU A 31 24.70 -41.59 12.00
C GLU A 31 24.75 -40.81 13.31
N PHE A 32 25.90 -40.21 13.56
CA PHE A 32 26.19 -39.48 14.77
C PHE A 32 26.63 -38.06 14.44
N VAL A 33 26.42 -37.13 15.39
CA VAL A 33 27.03 -35.81 15.29
C VAL A 33 28.57 -35.98 15.39
N PRO A 34 29.37 -35.40 14.49
CA PRO A 34 30.82 -35.58 14.52
C PRO A 34 31.43 -35.10 15.84
N GLY A 35 32.30 -35.94 16.43
CA GLY A 35 33.04 -35.66 17.66
C GLY A 35 32.28 -35.88 18.97
N VAL A 36 30.99 -36.22 18.94
CA VAL A 36 30.20 -36.36 20.19
C VAL A 36 30.05 -37.80 20.66
N VAL A 37 30.59 -38.76 19.91
CA VAL A 37 30.55 -40.19 20.23
C VAL A 37 31.96 -40.72 20.39
N ALA A 38 32.20 -41.35 21.54
CA ALA A 38 33.42 -42.06 21.87
C ALA A 38 33.32 -43.52 21.44
N TYR A 39 34.16 -43.90 20.48
CA TYR A 39 34.41 -45.26 20.07
C TYR A 39 35.51 -45.83 20.98
N CYS A 40 35.12 -46.63 21.96
CA CYS A 40 36.03 -47.14 22.98
C CYS A 40 36.63 -48.49 22.52
N CYS A 41 37.95 -48.59 22.57
CA CYS A 41 38.67 -49.83 22.24
C CYS A 41 38.15 -51.00 23.08
N PRO A 42 37.75 -52.13 22.47
CA PRO A 42 37.18 -53.24 23.22
C PRO A 42 38.17 -53.88 24.21
N HIS A 43 39.48 -53.71 24.01
CA HIS A 43 40.53 -54.31 24.82
C HIS A 43 40.99 -53.46 26.00
N CYS A 44 40.99 -52.13 25.89
CA CYS A 44 41.58 -51.23 26.90
C CYS A 44 40.76 -49.96 27.20
N ASP A 45 39.58 -49.85 26.60
CA ASP A 45 38.62 -48.75 26.77
C ASP A 45 39.14 -47.37 26.33
N GLN A 46 40.25 -47.30 25.59
CA GLN A 46 40.76 -46.05 25.00
C GLN A 46 39.70 -45.44 24.06
N PRO A 47 39.25 -44.20 24.28
CA PRO A 47 38.26 -43.55 23.42
C PRO A 47 38.91 -42.96 22.16
N TYR A 48 38.16 -43.04 21.05
CA TYR A 48 38.43 -42.39 19.78
C TYR A 48 37.17 -41.70 19.29
N TYR A 49 37.28 -40.58 18.59
CA TYR A 49 36.13 -39.78 18.19
C TYR A 49 35.96 -39.78 16.68
N GLY A 50 34.75 -40.09 16.22
CA GLY A 50 34.40 -40.08 14.81
C GLY A 50 34.23 -38.65 14.31
N MET A 51 35.11 -38.21 13.41
CA MET A 51 35.17 -36.83 12.92
C MET A 51 34.71 -36.68 11.46
N ASP A 52 34.30 -37.77 10.82
CA ASP A 52 33.81 -37.72 9.45
C ASP A 52 32.41 -37.09 9.34
N ALA A 53 31.85 -37.04 8.12
CA ALA A 53 30.54 -36.43 7.89
C ALA A 53 29.36 -37.19 8.55
N ARG A 54 29.51 -38.48 8.85
CA ARG A 54 28.51 -39.34 9.51
C ARG A 54 28.80 -39.54 11.00
N GLY A 55 29.85 -38.91 11.52
CA GLY A 55 30.35 -39.06 12.88
C GLY A 55 31.07 -40.39 13.13
N HIS A 56 31.58 -41.04 12.07
CA HIS A 56 32.33 -42.29 12.08
C HIS A 56 33.86 -42.08 12.13
N LEU A 57 34.59 -43.13 12.49
CA LEU A 57 36.05 -43.14 12.53
C LEU A 57 36.64 -43.21 11.12
N VAL A 58 37.71 -42.44 10.89
CA VAL A 58 38.53 -42.50 9.67
C VAL A 58 40.01 -42.58 10.08
N PRO A 59 40.71 -43.68 9.80
CA PRO A 59 40.23 -44.91 9.15
C PRO A 59 39.26 -45.72 10.04
N SER A 60 38.42 -46.57 9.42
CA SER A 60 37.49 -47.43 10.16
C SER A 60 38.16 -48.58 10.90
N ALA A 61 39.41 -48.94 10.53
CA ALA A 61 40.21 -49.95 11.20
C ALA A 61 41.64 -49.42 11.40
N PHE A 62 42.21 -49.66 12.59
CA PHE A 62 43.54 -49.18 12.97
C PHE A 62 44.08 -49.95 14.19
N THR A 63 45.32 -49.68 14.58
CA THR A 63 45.92 -50.25 15.80
C THR A 63 45.74 -49.30 16.98
N CYS A 64 45.17 -49.79 18.08
CA CYS A 64 44.92 -48.97 19.26
C CYS A 64 46.22 -48.45 19.88
N VAL A 65 46.32 -47.13 20.09
CA VAL A 65 47.54 -46.47 20.59
C VAL A 65 47.92 -46.84 22.03
N LYS A 66 46.97 -47.32 22.83
CA LYS A 66 47.18 -47.67 24.24
C LYS A 66 47.58 -49.13 24.44
N CYS A 67 46.96 -50.05 23.71
CA CYS A 67 47.17 -51.50 23.92
C CYS A 67 47.75 -52.24 22.72
N ASN A 68 48.03 -51.56 21.61
CA ASN A 68 48.59 -52.11 20.37
C ASN A 68 47.80 -53.25 19.71
N ASN A 69 46.55 -53.50 20.12
CA ASN A 69 45.68 -54.47 19.45
C ASN A 69 45.03 -53.83 18.21
N ALA A 70 44.84 -54.62 17.15
CA ALA A 70 44.06 -54.23 15.99
C ALA A 70 42.59 -54.03 16.40
N VAL A 71 42.01 -52.89 16.02
CA VAL A 71 40.61 -52.55 16.28
C VAL A 71 39.92 -52.16 14.98
N ASP A 72 38.66 -52.57 14.83
CA ASP A 72 37.77 -52.12 13.78
C ASP A 72 36.59 -51.40 14.43
N MET A 73 36.08 -50.36 13.78
CA MET A 73 34.97 -49.54 14.28
C MET A 73 33.77 -50.42 14.68
N GLU A 74 33.45 -51.48 13.91
CA GLU A 74 32.36 -52.41 14.20
C GLU A 74 32.62 -53.30 15.43
N SER A 75 33.82 -53.33 16.01
CA SER A 75 34.11 -54.04 17.27
C SER A 75 34.21 -53.12 18.50
N MET A 76 34.12 -51.79 18.33
CA MET A 76 34.30 -50.81 19.41
C MET A 76 33.02 -50.53 20.20
N VAL A 77 33.17 -50.29 21.50
CA VAL A 77 32.02 -49.96 22.37
C VAL A 77 31.71 -48.47 22.22
N LEU A 78 30.49 -48.14 21.83
CA LEU A 78 30.05 -46.75 21.67
C LEU A 78 29.57 -46.19 23.00
N ARG A 79 30.03 -44.99 23.33
CA ARG A 79 29.54 -44.18 24.44
C ARG A 79 29.37 -42.73 23.99
N PRO A 80 28.45 -41.96 24.58
CA PRO A 80 28.50 -40.51 24.45
C PRO A 80 29.85 -39.98 24.91
N ALA A 81 30.34 -38.91 24.28
CA ALA A 81 31.53 -38.22 24.76
C ALA A 81 31.31 -37.70 26.20
N GLU A 82 32.39 -37.51 26.93
CA GLU A 82 32.33 -37.05 28.32
C GLU A 82 31.56 -35.71 28.42
N GLY A 83 30.56 -35.65 29.30
CA GLY A 83 29.69 -34.49 29.47
C GLY A 83 28.60 -34.30 28.40
N ILE A 84 28.46 -35.23 27.45
CA ILE A 84 27.42 -35.21 26.41
C ILE A 84 26.32 -36.22 26.74
N ASP A 85 25.06 -35.78 26.67
CA ASP A 85 23.90 -36.66 26.84
C ASP A 85 23.66 -37.50 25.57
N GLU A 86 23.15 -38.73 25.73
CA GLU A 86 22.84 -39.64 24.60
C GLU A 86 21.96 -38.98 23.54
N THR A 87 21.00 -38.14 23.90
CA THR A 87 20.11 -37.47 22.93
C THR A 87 20.84 -36.48 22.04
N GLN A 88 21.99 -35.96 22.48
CA GLN A 88 22.82 -35.04 21.70
C GLN A 88 23.71 -35.76 20.68
N THR A 89 23.83 -37.08 20.81
CA THR A 89 24.57 -37.93 19.86
C THR A 89 23.76 -38.25 18.61
N GLU A 90 22.43 -38.18 18.71
CA GLU A 90 21.55 -38.44 17.58
C GLU A 90 21.58 -37.24 16.64
N VAL A 91 21.74 -37.56 15.36
CA VAL A 91 21.51 -36.61 14.28
C VAL A 91 20.03 -36.29 14.30
N GLY A 92 19.65 -35.29 15.11
CA GLY A 92 18.24 -34.92 15.23
C GLY A 92 17.68 -34.63 13.85
N GLU A 93 16.42 -34.95 13.63
CA GLU A 93 15.77 -34.68 12.35
C GLU A 93 14.96 -33.38 12.42
N ILE A 94 14.82 -32.71 11.28
CA ILE A 94 13.95 -31.55 11.16
C ILE A 94 12.51 -32.04 11.02
N PRO A 95 11.57 -31.61 11.89
CA PRO A 95 10.19 -32.10 11.87
C PRO A 95 9.49 -31.99 10.50
N TRP A 96 9.82 -30.96 9.72
CA TRP A 96 9.31 -30.74 8.36
C TRP A 96 9.65 -31.86 7.37
N LEU A 97 10.78 -32.55 7.53
CA LEU A 97 11.14 -33.66 6.65
C LEU A 97 10.19 -34.85 6.89
N LYS A 98 9.90 -35.16 8.17
CA LYS A 98 8.92 -36.15 8.60
C LYS A 98 7.45 -35.69 8.56
N ARG A 99 7.10 -34.70 7.74
CA ARG A 99 5.72 -34.17 7.64
C ARG A 99 4.69 -35.21 7.18
N ARG A 100 5.11 -36.26 6.47
CA ARG A 100 4.24 -37.39 6.07
C ARG A 100 3.87 -38.28 7.25
N GLU A 101 4.76 -38.44 8.23
CA GLU A 101 4.56 -39.30 9.41
C GLU A 101 3.90 -38.54 10.56
N ASN A 102 4.37 -37.32 10.85
CA ASN A 102 3.96 -36.54 12.01
C ASN A 102 2.72 -35.65 11.78
N GLY A 103 2.23 -35.61 10.53
CA GLY A 103 1.20 -34.70 10.09
C GLY A 103 1.75 -33.33 9.68
N TRP A 104 1.15 -32.76 8.64
CA TRP A 104 1.66 -31.57 7.96
C TRP A 104 1.77 -30.35 8.87
N TRP A 105 0.67 -29.96 9.54
CA TRP A 105 0.61 -28.79 10.42
C TRP A 105 1.52 -28.93 11.65
N ARG A 106 1.53 -30.11 12.27
CA ARG A 106 2.35 -30.38 13.47
C ARG A 106 3.84 -30.25 13.16
N SER A 107 4.28 -30.82 12.03
CA SER A 107 5.65 -30.68 11.55
C SER A 107 6.02 -29.25 11.19
N PHE A 108 5.11 -28.50 10.57
CA PHE A 108 5.31 -27.11 10.21
C PHE A 108 5.56 -26.22 11.43
N PHE A 109 4.63 -26.20 12.38
CA PHE A 109 4.75 -25.35 13.57
C PHE A 109 5.89 -25.80 14.50
N ARG A 110 6.21 -27.09 14.58
CA ARG A 110 7.40 -27.57 15.29
C ARG A 110 8.69 -27.05 14.64
N THR A 111 8.73 -26.96 13.32
CA THR A 111 9.90 -26.44 12.59
C THR A 111 10.01 -24.92 12.76
N ILE A 112 8.89 -24.17 12.74
CA ILE A 112 8.88 -22.74 13.11
C ILE A 112 9.43 -22.53 14.51
N ARG A 113 8.88 -23.23 15.51
CA ARG A 113 9.34 -23.14 16.91
C ARG A 113 10.83 -23.44 17.01
N MET A 114 11.30 -24.45 16.28
CA MET A 114 12.70 -24.83 16.29
C MET A 114 13.59 -23.76 15.63
N ALA A 115 13.17 -23.20 14.50
CA ALA A 115 13.88 -22.11 13.83
C ALA A 115 13.92 -20.82 14.67
N MET A 116 12.91 -20.59 15.50
CA MET A 116 12.84 -19.45 16.40
C MET A 116 13.67 -19.63 17.66
N ILE A 117 13.57 -20.77 18.35
CA ILE A 117 14.17 -20.97 19.68
C ILE A 117 15.59 -21.54 19.58
N GLU A 118 15.83 -22.45 18.63
CA GLU A 118 17.11 -23.15 18.49
C GLU A 118 17.63 -23.16 17.04
N PRO A 119 17.81 -21.98 16.41
CA PRO A 119 18.20 -21.88 15.00
C PRO A 119 19.49 -22.65 14.68
N SER A 120 20.50 -22.61 15.56
CA SER A 120 21.74 -23.37 15.38
C SER A 120 21.52 -24.88 15.41
N THR A 121 20.56 -25.37 16.21
CA THR A 121 20.25 -26.80 16.28
C THR A 121 19.62 -27.29 14.99
N VAL A 122 18.80 -26.46 14.30
CA VAL A 122 18.25 -26.81 12.97
C VAL A 122 19.35 -27.13 11.95
N MET A 123 20.49 -26.40 11.99
CA MET A 123 21.61 -26.65 11.08
C MET A 123 22.58 -27.74 11.56
N ARG A 124 22.61 -28.05 12.87
CA ARG A 124 23.36 -29.21 13.41
C ARG A 124 22.68 -30.53 13.11
N ARG A 125 21.36 -30.53 13.09
CA ARG A 125 20.52 -31.64 12.66
C ARG A 125 20.78 -31.93 11.18
N ALA A 126 21.04 -33.20 10.82
CA ALA A 126 21.36 -33.49 9.43
C ALA A 126 20.17 -33.18 8.55
N ILE A 127 20.46 -32.42 7.51
CA ILE A 127 19.59 -32.27 6.37
C ILE A 127 20.20 -33.19 5.31
N PRO A 128 19.57 -34.34 4.99
CA PRO A 128 20.06 -35.22 3.95
C PRO A 128 20.37 -34.42 2.68
N ALA A 129 21.50 -34.72 2.02
CA ALA A 129 21.94 -33.96 0.84
C ALA A 129 20.93 -34.05 -0.33
N ASP A 130 20.17 -35.14 -0.35
CA ASP A 130 19.19 -35.63 -1.32
C ASP A 130 17.78 -35.06 -1.16
N GLU A 131 17.40 -34.46 -0.03
CA GLU A 131 16.07 -33.84 0.15
C GLU A 131 15.93 -32.43 -0.45
N GLY A 132 16.43 -32.25 -1.68
CA GLY A 132 16.76 -30.97 -2.31
C GLY A 132 15.65 -29.93 -2.50
N ARG A 133 14.36 -30.28 -2.26
CA ARG A 133 13.21 -29.36 -2.40
C ARG A 133 12.45 -29.10 -1.10
N ALA A 134 12.71 -29.85 -0.02
CA ALA A 134 11.91 -29.75 1.20
C ALA A 134 12.00 -28.36 1.85
N TYR A 135 13.19 -27.75 1.88
CA TYR A 135 13.42 -26.43 2.46
C TYR A 135 12.74 -25.30 1.65
N TRP A 136 12.72 -25.38 0.32
CA TRP A 136 11.96 -24.43 -0.52
C TRP A 136 10.46 -24.50 -0.22
N ASN A 137 9.91 -25.70 -0.08
CA ASN A 137 8.51 -25.89 0.28
C ASN A 137 8.20 -25.31 1.68
N PHE A 138 9.11 -25.52 2.65
CA PHE A 138 8.95 -24.92 3.98
C PHE A 138 8.94 -23.39 3.92
N SER A 139 9.87 -22.81 3.15
CA SER A 139 9.97 -21.37 2.96
C SER A 139 8.74 -20.78 2.29
N ALA A 140 8.29 -21.39 1.18
CA ALA A 140 7.08 -20.97 0.48
C ALA A 140 5.87 -20.99 1.41
N TRP A 141 5.67 -22.05 2.20
CA TRP A 141 4.57 -22.10 3.17
C TRP A 141 4.69 -21.09 4.30
N SER A 142 5.91 -20.87 4.83
CA SER A 142 6.15 -19.87 5.88
C SER A 142 5.87 -18.46 5.38
N LEU A 143 6.32 -18.12 4.16
CA LEU A 143 6.08 -16.82 3.54
C LEU A 143 4.61 -16.64 3.17
N THR A 144 3.94 -17.65 2.59
CA THR A 144 2.50 -17.60 2.29
C THR A 144 1.70 -17.38 3.57
N LEU A 145 1.94 -18.14 4.63
CA LEU A 145 1.21 -17.97 5.89
C LEU A 145 1.43 -16.57 6.47
N THR A 146 2.66 -16.07 6.41
CA THR A 146 3.00 -14.72 6.89
C THR A 146 2.29 -13.64 6.07
N CYS A 147 2.33 -13.72 4.75
CA CYS A 147 1.70 -12.74 3.86
C CYS A 147 0.18 -12.80 4.01
N SER A 148 -0.41 -14.00 4.05
CA SER A 148 -1.86 -14.16 4.27
C SER A 148 -2.28 -13.55 5.61
N GLY A 149 -1.53 -13.82 6.69
CA GLY A 149 -1.83 -13.27 8.01
C GLY A 149 -1.74 -11.75 8.08
N ALA A 150 -0.83 -11.13 7.32
CA ALA A 150 -0.69 -9.67 7.26
C ALA A 150 -1.68 -8.99 6.30
N PHE A 151 -1.90 -9.56 5.11
CA PHE A 151 -2.68 -8.92 4.04
C PHE A 151 -4.19 -9.17 4.16
N ILE A 152 -4.63 -10.36 4.59
CA ILE A 152 -6.07 -10.68 4.62
C ILE A 152 -6.84 -9.73 5.56
N PRO A 153 -6.39 -9.47 6.81
CA PRO A 153 -7.07 -8.52 7.69
C PRO A 153 -7.13 -7.10 7.10
N LEU A 154 -6.05 -6.66 6.44
CA LEU A 154 -6.00 -5.36 5.77
C LEU A 154 -6.99 -5.29 4.60
N MET A 155 -7.09 -6.34 3.79
CA MET A 155 -8.05 -6.43 2.68
C MET A 155 -9.50 -6.44 3.15
N ILE A 156 -9.79 -7.17 4.22
CA ILE A 156 -11.13 -7.17 4.84
C ILE A 156 -11.44 -5.77 5.36
N PHE A 157 -10.52 -5.13 6.08
CA PHE A 157 -10.71 -3.79 6.61
C PHE A 157 -10.93 -2.75 5.50
N GLN A 158 -10.12 -2.77 4.44
CA GLN A 158 -10.28 -1.89 3.29
C GLN A 158 -11.59 -2.13 2.56
N GLY A 159 -11.98 -3.40 2.36
CA GLY A 159 -13.27 -3.76 1.76
C GLY A 159 -14.46 -3.21 2.56
N ILE A 160 -14.41 -3.34 3.89
CA ILE A 160 -15.42 -2.77 4.80
C ILE A 160 -15.44 -1.24 4.71
N MET A 161 -14.28 -0.58 4.73
CA MET A 161 -14.19 0.88 4.63
C MET A 161 -14.73 1.40 3.29
N ILE A 162 -14.37 0.77 2.18
CA ILE A 162 -14.89 1.12 0.85
C ILE A 162 -16.39 0.92 0.79
N TYR A 163 -16.90 -0.17 1.37
CA TYR A 163 -18.32 -0.43 1.47
C TYR A 163 -19.06 0.69 2.22
N PHE A 164 -18.57 1.09 3.40
CA PHE A 164 -19.17 2.18 4.16
C PHE A 164 -19.09 3.53 3.45
N LEU A 165 -17.93 3.86 2.86
CA LEU A 165 -17.72 5.11 2.12
C LEU A 165 -18.68 5.21 0.93
N ALA A 166 -18.87 4.11 0.20
CA ALA A 166 -19.78 4.05 -0.92
C ALA A 166 -21.25 4.10 -0.47
N ALA A 167 -21.60 3.49 0.67
CA ALA A 167 -22.95 3.55 1.24
C ALA A 167 -23.32 4.95 1.77
N SER A 168 -22.33 5.76 2.18
CA SER A 168 -22.55 7.12 2.69
C SER A 168 -22.59 8.22 1.61
N ALA A 169 -22.36 7.91 0.34
CA ALA A 169 -22.30 8.91 -0.73
C ALA A 169 -23.72 9.37 -1.14
N PRO A 170 -24.08 10.66 -0.99
CA PRO A 170 -25.39 11.20 -1.40
C PRO A 170 -25.62 10.98 -2.91
N GLY A 171 -26.82 10.57 -3.30
CA GLY A 171 -27.21 10.39 -4.71
C GLY A 171 -26.87 9.05 -5.36
N ARG A 172 -26.21 8.11 -4.65
CA ARG A 172 -25.98 6.74 -5.13
C ARG A 172 -26.92 5.73 -4.47
N ALA A 173 -28.17 5.71 -4.92
CA ALA A 173 -29.13 4.64 -4.61
C ALA A 173 -28.76 3.28 -5.26
N GLY A 174 -27.73 3.25 -6.11
CA GLY A 174 -27.16 2.01 -6.65
C GLY A 174 -26.05 1.49 -5.75
N GLY A 175 -26.34 0.45 -4.96
CA GLY A 175 -25.37 -0.21 -4.09
C GLY A 175 -24.07 -0.57 -4.80
N VAL A 176 -22.98 -0.67 -4.04
CA VAL A 176 -21.66 -1.12 -4.53
C VAL A 176 -21.85 -2.33 -5.44
N SER A 177 -21.56 -2.18 -6.73
CA SER A 177 -21.75 -3.27 -7.68
C SER A 177 -20.88 -4.44 -7.22
N GLY A 178 -21.44 -5.66 -7.21
CA GLY A 178 -20.70 -6.87 -6.81
C GLY A 178 -19.39 -7.06 -7.58
N SER A 179 -19.26 -6.44 -8.76
CA SER A 179 -18.03 -6.37 -9.55
C SER A 179 -16.86 -5.66 -8.84
N ILE A 180 -17.10 -4.63 -8.03
CA ILE A 180 -16.03 -3.92 -7.30
C ILE A 180 -15.48 -4.82 -6.19
N ILE A 181 -16.36 -5.46 -5.43
CA ILE A 181 -15.97 -6.39 -4.36
C ILE A 181 -15.23 -7.59 -4.94
N ALA A 182 -15.75 -8.18 -6.04
CA ALA A 182 -15.07 -9.26 -6.74
C ALA A 182 -13.68 -8.83 -7.27
N GLY A 183 -13.57 -7.61 -7.81
CA GLY A 183 -12.31 -7.05 -8.28
C GLY A 183 -11.27 -6.90 -7.16
N ILE A 184 -11.68 -6.43 -5.98
CA ILE A 184 -10.80 -6.31 -4.80
C ILE A 184 -10.35 -7.69 -4.32
N LEU A 185 -11.25 -8.69 -4.27
CA LEU A 185 -10.90 -10.04 -3.82
C LEU A 185 -9.95 -10.75 -4.79
N ILE A 186 -10.24 -10.70 -6.10
CA ILE A 186 -9.38 -11.29 -7.12
C ILE A 186 -8.04 -10.56 -7.17
N GLY A 187 -8.07 -9.23 -7.20
CA GLY A 187 -6.87 -8.39 -7.18
C GLY A 187 -6.02 -8.64 -5.93
N GLY A 188 -6.66 -8.82 -4.76
CA GLY A 188 -5.99 -9.13 -3.51
C GLY A 188 -5.32 -10.51 -3.52
N LEU A 189 -5.97 -11.54 -4.06
CA LEU A 189 -5.39 -12.89 -4.18
C LEU A 189 -4.23 -12.93 -5.17
N VAL A 190 -4.38 -12.27 -6.33
CA VAL A 190 -3.30 -12.14 -7.32
C VAL A 190 -2.14 -11.35 -6.73
N GLY A 191 -2.42 -10.24 -6.06
CA GLY A 191 -1.43 -9.43 -5.34
C GLY A 191 -0.68 -10.24 -4.29
N LEU A 192 -1.38 -11.04 -3.49
CA LEU A 192 -0.78 -11.94 -2.50
C LEU A 192 0.18 -12.95 -3.15
N ALA A 193 -0.25 -13.60 -4.25
CA ALA A 193 0.59 -14.55 -4.97
C ALA A 193 1.85 -13.88 -5.54
N ILE A 194 1.72 -12.68 -6.10
CA ILE A 194 2.84 -11.87 -6.59
C ILE A 194 3.80 -11.51 -5.46
N VAL A 195 3.29 -11.07 -4.30
CA VAL A 195 4.12 -10.73 -3.14
C VAL A 195 4.90 -11.95 -2.64
N VAL A 196 4.27 -13.11 -2.51
CA VAL A 196 4.96 -14.34 -2.11
C VAL A 196 6.05 -14.72 -3.12
N LEU A 197 5.77 -14.60 -4.42
CA LEU A 197 6.77 -14.84 -5.46
C LEU A 197 7.96 -13.88 -5.37
N ILE A 198 7.70 -12.59 -5.16
CA ILE A 198 8.75 -11.56 -4.96
C ILE A 198 9.59 -11.90 -3.74
N LEU A 199 9.00 -12.33 -2.62
CA LEU A 199 9.74 -12.71 -1.43
C LEU A 199 10.60 -13.97 -1.64
N LEU A 200 10.11 -14.96 -2.40
CA LEU A 200 10.91 -16.13 -2.77
C LEU A 200 12.10 -15.77 -3.66
N LEU A 201 11.89 -14.89 -4.66
CA LEU A 201 12.99 -14.33 -5.46
C LEU A 201 13.95 -13.51 -4.61
N GLY A 202 13.42 -12.79 -3.60
CA GLY A 202 14.20 -12.09 -2.59
C GLY A 202 15.11 -13.04 -1.82
N VAL A 203 14.61 -14.19 -1.33
CA VAL A 203 15.42 -15.21 -0.65
C VAL A 203 16.51 -15.78 -1.57
N LEU A 204 16.22 -15.97 -2.87
CA LEU A 204 17.21 -16.38 -3.86
C LEU A 204 18.34 -15.36 -3.99
N LEU A 205 17.99 -14.09 -4.24
CA LEU A 205 18.98 -13.02 -4.36
C LEU A 205 19.77 -12.83 -3.05
N TRP A 206 19.10 -12.89 -1.91
CA TRP A 206 19.70 -12.78 -0.59
C TRP A 206 20.74 -13.88 -0.36
N GLY A 207 20.42 -15.12 -0.73
CA GLY A 207 21.35 -16.24 -0.63
C GLY A 207 22.56 -16.10 -1.54
N LEU A 208 22.41 -15.57 -2.76
CA LEU A 208 23.54 -15.27 -3.66
C LEU A 208 24.49 -14.24 -3.06
N VAL A 209 23.94 -13.11 -2.57
CA VAL A 209 24.74 -12.04 -1.98
C VAL A 209 25.43 -12.51 -0.69
N THR A 210 24.70 -13.24 0.18
CA THR A 210 25.27 -13.85 1.39
C THR A 210 26.43 -14.79 1.05
N GLN A 211 26.23 -15.66 0.06
CA GLN A 211 27.27 -16.59 -0.40
C GLN A 211 28.49 -15.87 -0.97
N MET A 212 28.28 -14.81 -1.76
CA MET A 212 29.35 -14.00 -2.35
C MET A 212 30.21 -13.36 -1.26
N ILE A 213 29.58 -12.74 -0.26
CA ILE A 213 30.29 -12.09 0.86
C ILE A 213 31.03 -13.14 1.70
N LEU A 214 30.43 -14.30 1.96
CA LEU A 214 31.11 -15.38 2.66
C LEU A 214 32.32 -15.89 1.88
N ARG A 215 32.24 -16.01 0.55
CA ARG A 215 33.39 -16.42 -0.29
C ARG A 215 34.51 -15.37 -0.31
N MET A 216 34.16 -14.09 -0.23
CA MET A 216 35.16 -13.02 -0.13
C MET A 216 35.83 -12.97 1.25
N THR A 217 35.12 -13.34 2.32
CA THR A 217 35.60 -13.20 3.71
C THR A 217 36.10 -14.50 4.34
N HIS A 218 35.86 -15.66 3.72
CA HIS A 218 36.21 -16.98 4.25
C HIS A 218 36.66 -17.93 3.13
N ARG A 219 37.76 -18.66 3.38
CA ARG A 219 38.42 -19.51 2.36
C ARG A 219 37.68 -20.82 2.09
N GLU A 220 37.11 -21.43 3.12
CA GLU A 220 36.38 -22.71 3.03
C GLU A 220 34.88 -22.49 3.24
N VAL A 221 34.16 -22.12 2.18
CA VAL A 221 32.71 -21.89 2.26
C VAL A 221 31.98 -23.12 1.75
N ALA A 222 31.06 -23.63 2.57
CA ALA A 222 30.17 -24.72 2.15
C ALA A 222 29.38 -24.37 0.86
N PRO A 223 28.86 -25.38 0.13
CA PRO A 223 28.08 -25.16 -1.09
C PRO A 223 26.86 -24.27 -0.87
N ILE A 224 26.48 -23.48 -1.89
CA ILE A 224 25.37 -22.51 -1.83
C ILE A 224 24.03 -23.14 -1.41
N GLN A 225 23.83 -24.43 -1.70
CA GLN A 225 22.64 -25.16 -1.28
C GLN A 225 22.48 -25.16 0.25
N ARG A 226 23.59 -25.17 1.02
CA ARG A 226 23.53 -25.08 2.48
C ARG A 226 23.13 -23.68 2.96
N THR A 227 23.57 -22.64 2.27
CA THR A 227 23.16 -21.24 2.50
C THR A 227 21.65 -21.08 2.30
N TYR A 228 21.11 -21.60 1.19
CA TYR A 228 19.67 -21.57 0.95
C TYR A 228 18.88 -22.39 1.96
N ARG A 229 19.38 -23.55 2.40
CA ARG A 229 18.74 -24.31 3.49
C ARG A 229 18.65 -23.49 4.77
N ALA A 230 19.74 -22.83 5.17
CA ALA A 230 19.74 -21.94 6.34
C ALA A 230 18.71 -20.80 6.19
N LEU A 231 18.73 -20.09 5.07
CA LEU A 231 17.79 -18.98 4.84
C LEU A 231 16.33 -19.46 4.76
N CYS A 232 16.05 -20.54 4.05
CA CYS A 232 14.71 -21.10 3.93
C CYS A 232 14.16 -21.60 5.26
N TYR A 233 14.95 -22.28 6.09
CA TYR A 233 14.47 -22.68 7.41
C TYR A 233 14.37 -21.51 8.38
N SER A 234 15.20 -20.47 8.24
CA SER A 234 15.05 -19.25 9.03
C SER A 234 13.75 -18.51 8.74
N SER A 235 13.16 -18.65 7.54
CA SER A 235 11.88 -18.01 7.16
C SER A 235 10.71 -18.32 8.11
N GLY A 236 10.78 -19.43 8.87
CA GLY A 236 9.78 -19.73 9.90
C GLY A 236 9.73 -18.67 11.00
N ALA A 237 10.82 -17.97 11.29
CA ALA A 237 10.83 -16.83 12.21
C ALA A 237 9.96 -15.66 11.71
N MET A 238 9.84 -15.50 10.39
CA MET A 238 9.01 -14.46 9.78
C MET A 238 7.51 -14.68 10.05
N THR A 239 7.10 -15.90 10.42
CA THR A 239 5.70 -16.21 10.79
C THR A 239 5.23 -15.42 12.00
N SER A 240 6.13 -14.90 12.83
CA SER A 240 5.76 -13.97 13.91
C SER A 240 5.24 -12.62 13.39
N SER A 241 5.44 -12.30 12.11
CA SER A 241 4.89 -11.11 11.46
C SER A 241 3.39 -11.15 11.20
N ILE A 242 2.71 -12.26 11.52
CA ILE A 242 1.24 -12.37 11.46
C ILE A 242 0.57 -11.44 12.47
N VAL A 243 1.25 -11.11 13.58
CA VAL A 243 0.71 -10.21 14.60
C VAL A 243 0.65 -8.78 14.03
N PRO A 244 -0.53 -8.15 13.90
CA PRO A 244 -0.63 -6.79 13.38
C PRO A 244 0.20 -5.79 14.19
N CYS A 245 0.74 -4.78 13.51
CA CYS A 245 1.56 -3.68 14.06
C CYS A 245 2.91 -4.08 14.66
N VAL A 246 2.95 -5.09 15.55
CA VAL A 246 4.17 -5.52 16.25
C VAL A 246 4.95 -6.54 15.42
N GLY A 247 4.22 -7.42 14.73
CA GLY A 247 4.79 -8.56 14.05
C GLY A 247 5.78 -8.16 12.97
N ILE A 248 5.52 -7.10 12.19
CA ILE A 248 6.41 -6.71 11.09
C ILE A 248 7.83 -6.38 11.58
N TYR A 249 7.95 -5.71 12.71
CA TYR A 249 9.24 -5.37 13.30
C TYR A 249 9.87 -6.58 13.98
N PHE A 250 9.09 -7.27 14.82
CA PHE A 250 9.57 -8.41 15.58
C PHE A 250 10.01 -9.56 14.68
N GLY A 251 9.18 -9.91 13.70
CA GLY A 251 9.46 -11.02 12.80
C GLY A 251 10.62 -10.75 11.85
N TRP A 252 10.81 -9.51 11.40
CA TRP A 252 11.98 -9.18 10.59
C TRP A 252 13.28 -9.26 11.41
N ILE A 253 13.30 -8.67 12.60
CA ILE A 253 14.46 -8.73 13.51
C ILE A 253 14.76 -10.18 13.88
N TRP A 254 13.75 -10.95 14.28
CA TRP A 254 13.93 -12.34 14.69
C TRP A 254 14.36 -13.23 13.53
N TRP A 255 13.84 -12.99 12.33
CA TRP A 255 14.28 -13.67 11.12
C TRP A 255 15.76 -13.44 10.82
N VAL A 256 16.24 -12.18 10.92
CA VAL A 256 17.65 -11.85 10.76
C VAL A 256 18.50 -12.60 11.80
N VAL A 257 18.10 -12.60 13.07
CA VAL A 257 18.83 -13.31 14.13
C VAL A 257 18.91 -14.82 13.84
N SER A 258 17.79 -15.46 13.50
CA SER A 258 17.75 -16.87 13.13
C SER A 258 18.64 -17.17 11.92
N ALA A 259 18.59 -16.32 10.88
CA ALA A 259 19.42 -16.46 9.69
C ALA A 259 20.92 -16.35 10.01
N ILE A 260 21.34 -15.37 10.82
CA ILE A 260 22.74 -15.20 11.25
C ILE A 260 23.23 -16.45 12.00
N LEU A 261 22.45 -16.94 12.97
CA LEU A 261 22.82 -18.10 13.78
C LEU A 261 22.90 -19.38 12.94
N MET A 262 21.97 -19.57 12.00
CA MET A 262 22.00 -20.69 11.06
C MET A 262 23.21 -20.60 10.13
N ILE A 263 23.47 -19.45 9.50
CA ILE A 263 24.61 -19.25 8.58
C ILE A 263 25.95 -19.44 9.29
N LYS A 264 26.10 -18.89 10.51
CA LYS A 264 27.27 -19.09 11.36
C LYS A 264 27.55 -20.59 11.55
N GLN A 265 26.52 -21.36 11.90
CA GLN A 265 26.65 -22.79 12.12
C GLN A 265 26.94 -23.56 10.82
N THR A 266 26.26 -23.22 9.74
CA THR A 266 26.36 -23.88 8.43
C THR A 266 27.76 -23.75 7.82
N HIS A 267 28.37 -22.57 7.92
CA HIS A 267 29.67 -22.30 7.33
C HIS A 267 30.81 -22.33 8.36
N ARG A 268 30.51 -22.65 9.63
CA ARG A 268 31.47 -22.68 10.75
C ARG A 268 32.30 -21.39 10.84
N THR A 269 31.68 -20.24 10.60
CA THR A 269 32.34 -18.93 10.60
C THR A 269 32.17 -18.20 11.93
N THR A 270 32.85 -17.06 12.08
CA THR A 270 32.66 -16.18 13.23
C THR A 270 31.30 -15.46 13.14
N GLY A 271 30.72 -15.11 14.29
CA GLY A 271 29.43 -14.41 14.34
C GLY A 271 29.44 -13.08 13.59
N ALA A 272 30.53 -12.31 13.65
CA ALA A 272 30.68 -11.05 12.94
C ALA A 272 30.62 -11.23 11.41
N ARG A 273 31.26 -12.28 10.86
CA ARG A 273 31.23 -12.58 9.42
C ARG A 273 29.85 -13.01 8.95
N ALA A 274 29.17 -13.86 9.74
CA ALA A 274 27.80 -14.25 9.45
C ALA A 274 26.83 -13.05 9.49
N THR A 275 27.02 -12.16 10.47
CA THR A 275 26.22 -10.92 10.62
C THR A 275 26.41 -10.01 9.41
N LEU A 276 27.66 -9.76 9.01
CA LEU A 276 27.98 -8.97 7.82
C LEU A 276 27.31 -9.57 6.57
N ALA A 277 27.48 -10.88 6.33
CA ALA A 277 26.94 -11.54 5.16
C ALA A 277 25.40 -11.50 5.08
N VAL A 278 24.70 -11.66 6.22
CA VAL A 278 23.23 -11.66 6.26
C VAL A 278 22.64 -10.25 6.25
N LEU A 279 23.29 -9.25 6.86
CA LEU A 279 22.81 -7.85 6.89
C LEU A 279 23.17 -7.06 5.63
N SER A 280 24.14 -7.49 4.82
CA SER A 280 24.48 -6.75 3.60
C SER A 280 23.35 -6.63 2.58
N PRO A 281 22.57 -7.68 2.24
CA PRO A 281 21.45 -7.56 1.31
C PRO A 281 20.42 -6.47 1.67
N PRO A 282 19.91 -6.38 2.92
CA PRO A 282 18.95 -5.34 3.28
C PRO A 282 19.59 -3.94 3.34
N LEU A 283 20.87 -3.83 3.71
CA LEU A 283 21.57 -2.56 3.63
C LEU A 283 21.73 -2.08 2.18
N MET A 284 22.10 -2.99 1.27
CA MET A 284 22.19 -2.69 -0.17
C MET A 284 20.82 -2.31 -0.76
N SER A 285 19.75 -2.99 -0.37
CA SER A 285 18.41 -2.65 -0.83
C SER A 285 17.94 -1.30 -0.30
N LEU A 286 18.18 -0.99 0.98
CA LEU A 286 17.87 0.31 1.58
C LEU A 286 18.64 1.45 0.90
N MET A 287 19.93 1.26 0.63
CA MET A 287 20.73 2.27 -0.09
C MET A 287 20.23 2.47 -1.53
N THR A 288 19.86 1.39 -2.22
CA THR A 288 19.32 1.47 -3.59
C THR A 288 17.97 2.17 -3.62
N VAL A 289 17.03 1.77 -2.77
CA VAL A 289 15.68 2.36 -2.71
C VAL A 289 15.75 3.82 -2.25
N GLY A 290 16.54 4.11 -1.22
CA GLY A 290 16.75 5.48 -0.74
C GLY A 290 17.39 6.38 -1.80
N GLY A 291 18.37 5.86 -2.55
CA GLY A 291 18.98 6.57 -3.67
C GLY A 291 18.01 6.83 -4.83
N LEU A 292 17.21 5.84 -5.21
CA LEU A 292 16.17 6.00 -6.23
C LEU A 292 15.09 7.00 -5.80
N TYR A 293 14.67 6.97 -4.54
CA TYR A 293 13.72 7.92 -3.99
C TYR A 293 14.30 9.34 -3.96
N ALA A 294 15.54 9.52 -3.50
CA ALA A 294 16.21 10.81 -3.51
C ALA A 294 16.39 11.35 -4.94
N TYR A 295 16.73 10.48 -5.90
CA TYR A 295 16.79 10.83 -7.32
C TYR A 295 15.42 11.26 -7.86
N PHE A 296 14.36 10.52 -7.54
CA PHE A 296 12.98 10.87 -7.91
C PHE A 296 12.56 12.23 -7.33
N VAL A 297 12.83 12.48 -6.05
CA VAL A 297 12.54 13.78 -5.42
C VAL A 297 13.35 14.88 -6.10
N TYR A 298 14.64 14.65 -6.35
CA TYR A 298 15.48 15.59 -7.07
C TYR A 298 14.94 15.91 -8.47
N THR A 299 14.56 14.91 -9.26
CA THR A 299 14.03 15.16 -10.62
C THR A 299 12.70 15.90 -10.60
N VAL A 300 11.80 15.57 -9.66
CA VAL A 300 10.55 16.29 -9.45
C VAL A 300 10.82 17.75 -9.05
N MET A 301 11.68 17.99 -8.06
CA MET A 301 12.01 19.33 -7.60
C MET A 301 12.78 20.16 -8.63
N SER A 302 13.70 19.56 -9.38
CA SER A 302 14.44 20.24 -10.46
C SER A 302 13.53 20.57 -11.65
N GLY A 303 12.51 19.74 -11.91
CA GLY A 303 11.48 20.02 -12.91
C GLY A 303 10.49 21.11 -12.45
N MET A 304 10.24 21.20 -11.14
CA MET A 304 9.37 22.22 -10.54
C MET A 304 10.00 23.63 -10.52
N GLY A 305 11.33 23.77 -10.50
CA GLY A 305 12.01 25.07 -10.35
C GLY A 305 11.64 26.14 -11.39
N PRO A 306 11.70 25.85 -12.71
CA PRO A 306 11.26 26.80 -13.74
C PRO A 306 9.74 26.78 -13.94
N ALA A 307 9.08 25.64 -13.71
CA ALA A 307 7.65 25.44 -13.96
C ALA A 307 6.73 26.05 -12.88
N MET A 308 7.23 26.23 -11.65
CA MET A 308 6.51 26.94 -10.58
C MET A 308 6.68 28.46 -10.64
N MET A 309 7.71 28.96 -11.32
CA MET A 309 7.88 30.40 -11.60
C MET A 309 7.35 30.83 -12.98
N ALA A 310 7.13 29.88 -13.89
CA ALA A 310 6.34 30.12 -15.08
C ALA A 310 4.85 30.06 -14.71
N PRO A 311 4.02 31.08 -15.05
CA PRO A 311 2.58 31.01 -14.84
C PRO A 311 2.07 29.79 -15.60
N ALA A 312 1.54 28.81 -14.86
CA ALA A 312 1.07 27.52 -15.35
C ALA A 312 0.36 27.68 -16.71
N GLY A 313 1.06 27.27 -17.77
CA GLY A 313 0.40 27.04 -19.05
C GLY A 313 -0.55 25.85 -18.92
N PRO A 314 -1.69 25.85 -19.61
CA PRO A 314 -2.64 24.75 -19.55
C PRO A 314 -1.97 23.51 -20.18
N GLY A 315 -1.44 22.64 -19.33
CA GLY A 315 -1.01 21.30 -19.74
C GLY A 315 -2.24 20.43 -20.05
N PRO A 316 -2.09 19.40 -20.89
CA PRO A 316 -3.20 18.52 -21.32
C PRO A 316 -3.77 17.62 -20.21
N PHE A 317 -3.15 17.61 -19.03
CA PHE A 317 -3.74 17.06 -17.81
C PHE A 317 -4.21 18.22 -16.93
N GLY A 318 -5.37 18.77 -17.32
CA GLY A 318 -5.97 19.91 -16.66
C GLY A 318 -6.31 19.57 -15.21
N ILE A 319 -5.52 20.11 -14.29
CA ILE A 319 -6.04 20.42 -12.96
C ILE A 319 -7.20 21.37 -13.25
N ALA A 320 -8.43 20.87 -13.12
CA ALA A 320 -9.59 21.74 -13.10
C ALA A 320 -9.31 22.79 -12.03
N THR A 321 -9.19 24.04 -12.46
CA THR A 321 -9.08 25.20 -11.59
C THR A 321 -10.26 25.17 -10.63
N TYR A 322 -10.09 25.69 -9.41
CA TYR A 322 -11.17 25.73 -8.42
C TYR A 322 -12.39 26.46 -8.99
N ALA A 323 -12.16 27.50 -9.79
CA ALA A 323 -13.22 28.23 -10.50
C ALA A 323 -14.05 27.35 -11.45
N HIS A 324 -13.48 26.29 -12.05
CA HIS A 324 -14.25 25.36 -12.90
C HIS A 324 -15.21 24.53 -12.05
N SER A 325 -14.71 23.92 -10.96
CA SER A 325 -15.55 23.14 -10.04
C SER A 325 -16.62 24.00 -9.36
N GLU A 326 -16.27 25.22 -8.95
CA GLU A 326 -17.20 26.18 -8.32
C GLU A 326 -18.31 26.59 -9.31
N THR A 327 -17.95 26.88 -10.57
CA THR A 327 -18.94 27.16 -11.63
C THR A 327 -19.85 25.96 -11.85
N GLN A 328 -19.30 24.74 -11.91
CA GLN A 328 -20.08 23.52 -12.11
C GLN A 328 -21.07 23.29 -10.96
N SER A 329 -20.64 23.47 -9.71
CA SER A 329 -21.51 23.35 -8.54
C SER A 329 -22.68 24.35 -8.58
N LEU A 330 -22.44 25.61 -8.97
CA LEU A 330 -23.50 26.61 -9.07
C LEU A 330 -24.49 26.32 -10.20
N VAL A 331 -24.03 25.78 -11.33
CA VAL A 331 -24.91 25.40 -12.45
C VAL A 331 -25.83 24.25 -12.04
N ILE A 332 -25.26 23.21 -11.42
CA ILE A 332 -26.03 22.06 -10.93
C ILE A 332 -27.07 22.54 -9.93
N ALA A 333 -26.69 23.41 -8.97
CA ALA A 333 -27.62 23.97 -8.01
C ALA A 333 -28.77 24.77 -8.67
N CYS A 334 -28.49 25.54 -9.73
CA CYS A 334 -29.54 26.21 -10.51
C CYS A 334 -30.52 25.24 -11.17
N LEU A 335 -30.00 24.14 -11.75
CA LEU A 335 -30.82 23.14 -12.41
C LEU A 335 -31.64 22.32 -11.40
N ASP A 336 -31.06 21.96 -10.26
CA ASP A 336 -31.76 21.30 -9.16
C ASP A 336 -32.86 22.19 -8.58
N TYR A 337 -32.57 23.49 -8.38
CA TYR A 337 -33.58 24.47 -7.98
C TYR A 337 -34.75 24.52 -8.97
N ALA A 338 -34.46 24.52 -10.27
CA ALA A 338 -35.49 24.54 -11.29
C ALA A 338 -36.28 23.23 -11.39
N ALA A 339 -35.66 22.09 -11.12
CA ALA A 339 -36.36 20.81 -11.01
C ALA A 339 -37.35 20.80 -9.83
N LEU A 340 -37.02 21.49 -8.73
CA LEU A 340 -37.89 21.62 -7.55
C LEU A 340 -38.99 22.67 -7.74
N ASN A 341 -38.68 23.80 -8.35
CA ASN A 341 -39.55 24.99 -8.38
C ASN A 341 -40.20 25.27 -9.75
N GLY A 342 -39.85 24.50 -10.79
CA GLY A 342 -40.35 24.66 -12.16
C GLY A 342 -39.72 25.82 -12.95
N ALA A 343 -38.80 26.58 -12.35
CA ALA A 343 -38.08 27.67 -13.00
C ALA A 343 -36.74 27.91 -12.31
N LEU A 344 -35.77 28.48 -13.04
CA LEU A 344 -34.48 28.93 -12.49
C LEU A 344 -34.69 29.97 -11.38
N PRO A 345 -33.75 30.11 -10.42
CA PRO A 345 -33.89 31.08 -9.33
C PRO A 345 -34.01 32.50 -9.88
N LYS A 346 -34.91 33.31 -9.33
CA LYS A 346 -35.04 34.75 -9.62
C LYS A 346 -33.80 35.50 -9.15
N HIS A 347 -33.16 35.01 -8.10
CA HIS A 347 -31.87 35.51 -7.65
C HIS A 347 -31.00 34.39 -7.06
N PRO A 348 -29.68 34.43 -7.21
CA PRO A 348 -28.80 33.36 -6.71
C PRO A 348 -28.90 33.07 -5.21
N VAL A 349 -29.37 34.04 -4.43
CA VAL A 349 -29.59 33.88 -2.98
C VAL A 349 -30.70 32.88 -2.64
N GLU A 350 -31.65 32.62 -3.54
CA GLU A 350 -32.67 31.58 -3.35
C GLU A 350 -32.05 30.18 -3.29
N LEU A 351 -30.87 29.97 -3.91
CA LEU A 351 -30.13 28.71 -3.80
C LEU A 351 -29.65 28.44 -2.36
N ILE A 352 -29.45 29.49 -1.55
CA ILE A 352 -29.11 29.37 -0.12
C ILE A 352 -30.35 29.06 0.70
N GLN A 353 -31.53 29.56 0.30
CA GLN A 353 -32.78 29.33 1.02
C GLN A 353 -33.15 27.83 1.04
N ASP A 354 -32.91 27.14 -0.07
CA ASP A 354 -33.22 25.71 -0.24
C ASP A 354 -32.03 24.79 0.11
N ASP A 355 -30.98 25.33 0.74
CA ASP A 355 -29.75 24.61 1.14
C ASP A 355 -29.04 23.88 -0.03
N LEU A 356 -29.23 24.38 -1.26
CA LEU A 356 -28.57 23.84 -2.46
C LEU A 356 -27.11 24.29 -2.55
N VAL A 357 -26.81 25.47 -1.99
CA VAL A 357 -25.43 25.98 -1.85
C VAL A 357 -25.25 26.75 -0.55
N VAL A 358 -24.02 26.75 -0.05
CA VAL A 358 -23.59 27.59 1.09
C VAL A 358 -23.16 28.98 0.61
N GLU A 359 -23.15 29.96 1.51
CA GLU A 359 -22.80 31.35 1.21
C GLU A 359 -21.40 31.50 0.58
N SER A 360 -20.44 30.66 0.97
CA SER A 360 -19.09 30.68 0.41
C SER A 360 -19.02 30.24 -1.06
N ALA A 361 -20.05 29.59 -1.60
CA ALA A 361 -20.07 29.11 -2.99
C ALA A 361 -20.05 30.26 -4.02
N PHE A 362 -20.42 31.48 -3.62
CA PHE A 362 -20.38 32.67 -4.48
C PHE A 362 -19.02 33.36 -4.53
N VAL A 363 -18.06 32.91 -3.73
CA VAL A 363 -16.70 33.46 -3.64
C VAL A 363 -15.73 32.41 -4.15
N SER A 364 -14.95 32.76 -5.17
CA SER A 364 -13.95 31.84 -5.67
C SER A 364 -12.66 31.94 -4.86
N SER A 365 -12.06 30.79 -4.59
CA SER A 365 -10.74 30.70 -3.96
C SER A 365 -9.60 31.33 -4.79
N GLU A 366 -9.85 31.65 -6.05
CA GLU A 366 -8.90 32.28 -6.98
C GLU A 366 -8.96 33.82 -6.98
N THR A 367 -9.89 34.40 -6.21
CA THR A 367 -10.09 35.85 -6.14
C THR A 367 -9.79 36.36 -4.72
N LEU A 368 -9.75 37.68 -4.59
CA LEU A 368 -9.65 38.35 -3.29
C LEU A 368 -11.02 38.81 -2.79
N THR A 369 -12.09 38.42 -3.49
CA THR A 369 -13.44 38.69 -3.03
C THR A 369 -13.65 37.97 -1.70
N THR A 370 -14.24 38.65 -0.73
CA THR A 370 -14.62 38.06 0.55
C THR A 370 -16.12 38.11 0.72
N ILE A 371 -16.67 37.20 1.54
CA ILE A 371 -18.12 37.12 1.79
C ILE A 371 -18.68 38.47 2.29
N ASP A 372 -17.90 39.20 3.10
CA ASP A 372 -18.29 40.51 3.66
C ASP A 372 -18.41 41.64 2.62
N GLN A 373 -17.76 41.48 1.46
CA GLN A 373 -17.82 42.44 0.36
C GLN A 373 -19.08 42.25 -0.48
N ILE A 374 -19.74 41.09 -0.41
CA ILE A 374 -20.95 40.80 -1.16
C ILE A 374 -22.15 41.45 -0.46
N ARG A 375 -22.67 42.51 -1.10
CA ARG A 375 -23.82 43.26 -0.61
C ARG A 375 -24.92 43.35 -1.64
N TRP A 376 -26.09 42.86 -1.29
CA TRP A 376 -27.29 43.04 -2.08
C TRP A 376 -28.21 44.03 -1.37
N ASN A 377 -28.20 45.28 -1.84
CA ASN A 377 -28.86 46.40 -1.18
C ASN A 377 -28.35 46.56 0.28
N ARG A 378 -29.18 46.32 1.29
CA ARG A 378 -28.81 46.39 2.72
C ARG A 378 -28.41 45.04 3.33
N LEU A 379 -28.52 43.95 2.58
CA LEU A 379 -28.23 42.60 3.04
C LEU A 379 -26.78 42.24 2.70
N ARG A 380 -25.94 41.97 3.71
CA ARG A 380 -24.63 41.35 3.47
C ARG A 380 -24.81 39.85 3.43
N LEU A 381 -24.02 39.19 2.60
CA LEU A 381 -24.05 37.73 2.52
C LEU A 381 -23.64 37.08 3.85
N SER A 382 -22.66 37.65 4.55
CA SER A 382 -22.25 37.19 5.89
C SER A 382 -23.35 37.32 6.94
N ASP A 383 -24.26 38.29 6.81
CA ASP A 383 -25.40 38.44 7.73
C ASP A 383 -26.37 37.25 7.65
N LEU A 384 -26.31 36.43 6.60
CA LEU A 384 -27.17 35.26 6.44
C LEU A 384 -26.62 34.02 7.16
N MET A 385 -25.30 33.90 7.34
CA MET A 385 -24.67 32.69 7.86
C MET A 385 -25.15 32.33 9.28
N ASP A 386 -25.38 33.35 10.11
CA ASP A 386 -25.73 33.18 11.53
C ASP A 386 -27.24 33.25 11.81
N LEU A 387 -28.09 33.37 10.79
CA LEU A 387 -29.55 33.49 10.98
C LEU A 387 -30.21 32.12 11.01
N ALA A 388 -31.19 31.97 11.90
CA ALA A 388 -32.12 30.84 11.87
C ALA A 388 -32.84 30.75 10.51
N LEU A 389 -33.10 29.53 10.03
CA LEU A 389 -33.64 29.24 8.69
C LEU A 389 -34.91 30.05 8.36
N GLU A 390 -35.84 30.18 9.31
CA GLU A 390 -37.08 30.96 9.10
C GLU A 390 -36.81 32.46 8.89
N VAL A 391 -35.85 33.02 9.62
CA VAL A 391 -35.47 34.44 9.51
C VAL A 391 -34.69 34.67 8.22
N LYS A 392 -33.82 33.71 7.86
CA LYS A 392 -33.07 33.69 6.60
C LYS A 392 -34.04 33.71 5.41
N ALA A 393 -35.01 32.78 5.36
CA ALA A 393 -36.02 32.71 4.31
C ALA A 393 -36.83 34.02 4.17
N LYS A 394 -37.32 34.59 5.28
CA LYS A 394 -38.05 35.87 5.25
C LYS A 394 -37.22 37.04 4.72
N LYS A 395 -35.93 37.11 5.08
CA LYS A 395 -35.03 38.15 4.55
C LYS A 395 -34.76 37.96 3.07
N ILE A 396 -34.57 36.72 2.63
CA ILE A 396 -34.37 36.38 1.21
C ILE A 396 -35.62 36.73 0.40
N GLU A 397 -36.80 36.31 0.83
CA GLU A 397 -38.07 36.61 0.17
C GLU A 397 -38.30 38.13 0.06
N ALA A 398 -38.09 38.87 1.15
CA ALA A 398 -38.22 40.33 1.15
C ALA A 398 -37.20 40.99 0.19
N PHE A 399 -35.99 40.45 0.11
CA PHE A 399 -34.98 40.92 -0.83
C PHE A 399 -35.36 40.61 -2.29
N VAL A 400 -35.78 39.39 -2.61
CA VAL A 400 -36.20 38.98 -3.96
C VAL A 400 -37.42 39.81 -4.41
N ALA A 401 -38.37 40.07 -3.52
CA ALA A 401 -39.52 40.94 -3.81
C ALA A 401 -39.13 42.40 -4.08
N SER A 402 -37.96 42.85 -3.61
CA SER A 402 -37.44 44.21 -3.82
C SER A 402 -36.62 44.37 -5.11
N LEU A 403 -36.39 43.28 -5.86
CA LEU A 403 -35.59 43.32 -7.08
C LEU A 403 -36.25 44.21 -8.14
N PRO A 404 -35.45 44.94 -8.95
CA PRO A 404 -35.98 45.70 -10.07
C PRO A 404 -36.79 44.80 -11.02
N GLN A 405 -37.99 45.24 -11.40
CA GLN A 405 -38.79 44.54 -12.41
C GLN A 405 -38.04 44.52 -13.74
N GLY A 406 -38.01 43.35 -14.40
CA GLY A 406 -37.31 43.17 -15.68
C GLY A 406 -35.81 42.92 -15.55
N ALA A 407 -35.28 42.68 -14.34
CA ALA A 407 -33.91 42.22 -14.17
C ALA A 407 -33.72 40.84 -14.83
N TYR A 408 -32.72 40.73 -15.71
CA TYR A 408 -32.40 39.50 -16.45
C TYR A 408 -30.97 39.00 -16.22
N ALA A 409 -30.15 39.75 -15.48
CA ALA A 409 -28.87 39.22 -14.98
C ALA A 409 -28.49 39.83 -13.63
N HIS A 410 -28.00 38.97 -12.72
CA HIS A 410 -27.63 39.33 -11.35
C HIS A 410 -26.21 38.91 -11.03
N ARG A 411 -25.50 39.70 -10.23
CA ARG A 411 -24.19 39.34 -9.70
C ARG A 411 -24.29 38.86 -8.25
N ALA A 412 -23.66 37.72 -7.98
CA ALA A 412 -23.49 37.15 -6.65
C ALA A 412 -22.02 36.77 -6.47
N GLY A 413 -21.31 37.54 -5.64
CA GLY A 413 -19.85 37.47 -5.52
C GLY A 413 -19.12 37.54 -6.87
N ASP A 414 -18.35 36.50 -7.16
CA ASP A 414 -17.54 36.36 -8.38
C ASP A 414 -18.33 35.80 -9.58
N PHE A 415 -19.63 35.55 -9.42
CA PHE A 415 -20.45 34.91 -10.44
C PHE A 415 -21.58 35.82 -10.91
N ILE A 416 -21.93 35.71 -12.20
CA ILE A 416 -23.07 36.38 -12.82
C ILE A 416 -24.06 35.32 -13.28
N PHE A 417 -25.33 35.49 -12.94
CA PHE A 417 -26.44 34.61 -13.30
C PHE A 417 -27.32 35.34 -14.32
N THR A 418 -27.65 34.68 -15.44
CA THR A 418 -28.07 35.37 -16.67
C THR A 418 -29.47 35.02 -17.19
N CYS A 419 -30.21 34.17 -16.46
CA CYS A 419 -31.53 33.67 -16.82
C CYS A 419 -32.47 33.54 -15.60
N PRO A 420 -32.66 34.61 -14.80
CA PRO A 420 -33.48 34.53 -13.59
C PRO A 420 -34.94 34.18 -13.93
N GLY A 421 -35.51 33.19 -13.25
CA GLY A 421 -36.91 32.80 -13.42
C GLY A 421 -37.26 32.13 -14.75
N ALA A 422 -36.29 31.83 -15.62
CA ALA A 422 -36.56 31.14 -16.88
C ALA A 422 -36.79 29.63 -16.66
N ASP A 423 -37.66 29.03 -17.47
CA ASP A 423 -37.84 27.58 -17.48
C ASP A 423 -36.67 26.92 -18.25
N PRO A 424 -35.80 26.13 -17.58
CA PRO A 424 -34.64 25.53 -18.23
C PRO A 424 -35.01 24.56 -19.36
N THR A 425 -36.21 23.98 -19.35
CA THR A 425 -36.67 23.06 -20.42
C THR A 425 -36.95 23.77 -21.74
N THR A 426 -37.14 25.09 -21.69
CA THR A 426 -37.35 25.94 -22.87
C THR A 426 -36.07 26.56 -23.42
N LEU A 427 -34.97 26.47 -22.65
CA LEU A 427 -33.68 27.03 -23.03
C LEU A 427 -32.90 26.08 -23.93
N SER A 428 -32.19 26.64 -24.91
CA SER A 428 -31.22 25.87 -25.67
C SER A 428 -30.07 25.40 -24.76
N PRO A 429 -29.53 24.19 -24.96
CA PRO A 429 -28.44 23.62 -24.15
C PRO A 429 -27.21 24.53 -23.96
N ASP A 430 -26.92 25.36 -24.96
CA ASP A 430 -25.79 26.28 -25.05
C ASP A 430 -26.03 27.63 -24.33
N VAL A 431 -27.21 27.86 -23.75
CA VAL A 431 -27.48 29.09 -23.00
C VAL A 431 -26.64 29.14 -21.73
N TRP A 432 -25.79 30.17 -21.59
CA TRP A 432 -25.06 30.43 -20.35
C TRP A 432 -26.03 30.78 -19.23
N LEU A 433 -25.92 30.05 -18.12
CA LEU A 433 -26.66 30.25 -16.87
C LEU A 433 -25.83 30.98 -15.82
N VAL A 434 -24.56 30.58 -15.67
CA VAL A 434 -23.63 31.08 -14.65
C VAL A 434 -22.31 31.45 -15.32
N ILE A 435 -21.77 32.63 -15.03
CA ILE A 435 -20.49 33.11 -15.59
C ILE A 435 -19.56 33.47 -14.45
N PHE A 436 -18.41 32.82 -14.37
CA PHE A 436 -17.33 33.22 -13.47
C PHE A 436 -16.64 34.49 -13.97
N SER A 437 -16.89 35.60 -13.28
CA SER A 437 -16.37 36.92 -13.60
C SER A 437 -15.99 37.61 -12.28
N PRO A 438 -14.77 37.46 -11.78
CA PRO A 438 -14.30 38.10 -10.55
C PRO A 438 -14.64 39.59 -10.51
N MET A 439 -15.07 40.07 -9.34
CA MET A 439 -15.38 41.48 -9.18
C MET A 439 -14.09 42.32 -9.28
N PRO A 440 -14.04 43.34 -10.14
CA PRO A 440 -12.91 44.27 -10.13
C PRO A 440 -12.94 45.07 -8.82
N MET A 441 -11.99 44.82 -7.92
CA MET A 441 -11.88 45.58 -6.69
C MET A 441 -11.35 47.00 -6.98
N PRO A 442 -11.96 48.07 -6.41
CA PRO A 442 -11.47 49.44 -6.59
C PRO A 442 -10.00 49.56 -6.21
N GLY A 443 -9.16 50.06 -7.12
CA GLY A 443 -7.73 50.24 -6.89
C GLY A 443 -6.87 49.00 -7.09
N GLN A 444 -7.46 47.86 -7.48
CA GLN A 444 -6.70 46.65 -7.81
C GLN A 444 -6.71 46.43 -9.32
N ALA A 445 -5.52 46.27 -9.91
CA ALA A 445 -5.41 45.87 -11.31
C ALA A 445 -6.10 44.51 -11.49
N ALA A 446 -6.78 44.33 -12.63
CA ALA A 446 -7.38 43.05 -13.00
C ALA A 446 -6.33 41.94 -12.78
N ASN A 447 -6.73 40.84 -12.12
CA ASN A 447 -5.82 39.76 -11.79
C ASN A 447 -5.08 39.32 -13.07
N PRO A 448 -3.77 39.59 -13.21
CA PRO A 448 -3.05 39.33 -14.46
C PRO A 448 -2.97 37.84 -14.78
N PHE A 449 -3.32 36.98 -13.81
CA PHE A 449 -3.37 35.54 -13.95
C PHE A 449 -4.73 35.02 -14.44
N GLN A 450 -5.76 35.86 -14.52
CA GLN A 450 -7.06 35.43 -15.03
C GLN A 450 -7.06 35.32 -16.56
N ARG A 451 -6.58 34.18 -17.04
CA ARG A 451 -6.50 33.86 -18.48
C ARG A 451 -7.76 33.21 -19.03
N THR A 452 -8.67 32.78 -18.15
CA THR A 452 -9.84 31.99 -18.51
C THR A 452 -11.07 32.47 -17.75
N ILE A 453 -12.20 32.48 -18.44
CA ILE A 453 -13.55 32.71 -17.91
C ILE A 453 -14.29 31.38 -18.02
N TYR A 454 -14.86 30.90 -16.91
CA TYR A 454 -15.67 29.68 -16.89
C TYR A 454 -17.13 30.05 -17.05
N VAL A 455 -17.81 29.41 -17.99
CA VAL A 455 -19.25 29.60 -18.21
C VAL A 455 -19.96 28.27 -18.05
N GLY A 456 -21.01 28.29 -17.25
CA GLY A 456 -21.91 27.19 -17.01
C GLY A 456 -23.13 27.26 -17.92
N CYS A 457 -23.45 26.17 -18.61
CA CYS A 457 -24.49 26.10 -19.63
C CYS A 457 -25.78 25.43 -19.11
N ALA A 458 -26.89 25.60 -19.84
CA ALA A 458 -28.20 25.05 -19.47
C ALA A 458 -28.25 23.50 -19.49
N ASP A 459 -27.31 22.85 -20.17
CA ASP A 459 -27.14 21.39 -20.15
C ASP A 459 -26.33 20.86 -18.95
N GLY A 460 -25.89 21.74 -18.04
CA GLY A 460 -25.07 21.38 -16.90
C GLY A 460 -23.56 21.34 -17.16
N SER A 461 -23.13 21.55 -18.41
CA SER A 461 -21.71 21.59 -18.77
C SER A 461 -21.05 22.91 -18.37
N VAL A 462 -19.72 22.89 -18.19
CA VAL A 462 -18.91 24.09 -17.97
C VAL A 462 -17.86 24.22 -19.07
N VAL A 463 -17.85 25.37 -19.74
CA VAL A 463 -16.93 25.69 -20.82
C VAL A 463 -15.88 26.69 -20.33
N ALA A 464 -14.61 26.41 -20.62
CA ALA A 464 -13.49 27.29 -20.33
C ALA A 464 -13.21 28.19 -21.54
N ILE A 465 -13.37 29.50 -21.39
CA ILE A 465 -13.19 30.48 -22.47
C ILE A 465 -11.95 31.34 -22.17
N PRO A 466 -10.90 31.30 -22.99
CA PRO A 466 -9.76 32.21 -22.85
C PRO A 466 -10.22 33.68 -22.86
N THR A 467 -9.68 34.51 -21.96
CA THR A 467 -10.06 35.93 -21.84
C THR A 467 -9.91 36.68 -23.18
N GLY A 468 -8.90 36.33 -23.98
CA GLY A 468 -8.67 36.91 -25.31
C GLY A 468 -9.72 36.55 -26.37
N SER A 469 -10.42 35.42 -26.23
CA SER A 469 -11.51 35.01 -27.12
C SER A 469 -12.91 35.30 -26.55
N PHE A 470 -12.99 35.85 -25.33
CA PHE A 470 -14.26 36.00 -24.62
C PHE A 470 -15.26 36.90 -25.37
N GLN A 471 -14.81 37.97 -26.02
CA GLN A 471 -15.71 38.84 -26.80
C GLN A 471 -16.37 38.09 -27.97
N ASN A 472 -15.63 37.24 -28.67
CA ASN A 472 -16.17 36.43 -29.76
C ASN A 472 -17.18 35.39 -29.24
N SER A 473 -16.87 34.75 -28.11
CA SER A 473 -17.80 33.83 -27.46
C SER A 473 -19.06 34.55 -26.95
N LEU A 474 -18.93 35.78 -26.45
CA LEU A 474 -20.06 36.60 -26.00
C LEU A 474 -20.97 37.00 -27.18
N GLN A 475 -20.42 37.34 -28.34
CA GLN A 475 -21.20 37.57 -29.57
C GLN A 475 -21.94 36.32 -30.02
N GLY A 476 -21.26 35.16 -30.01
CA GLY A 476 -21.90 33.87 -30.26
C GLY A 476 -23.06 33.62 -29.31
N GLN A 477 -22.86 33.92 -28.02
CA GLN A 477 -23.89 33.79 -27.00
C GLN A 477 -25.05 34.78 -27.18
N GLN A 478 -24.80 36.00 -27.65
CA GLN A 478 -25.85 36.95 -28.00
C GLN A 478 -26.76 36.38 -29.10
N ALA A 479 -26.21 35.74 -30.13
CA ALA A 479 -27.01 35.07 -31.15
C ALA A 479 -27.85 33.90 -30.58
N VAL A 480 -27.31 33.11 -29.65
CA VAL A 480 -28.05 32.06 -28.92
C VAL A 480 -29.20 32.69 -28.13
N ARG A 481 -28.92 33.76 -27.37
CA ARG A 481 -29.93 34.46 -26.55
C ARG A 481 -31.05 35.05 -27.38
N LYS A 482 -30.74 35.63 -28.55
CA LYS A 482 -31.75 36.14 -29.50
C LYS A 482 -32.72 35.04 -29.95
N ARG A 483 -32.20 33.85 -30.28
CA ARG A 483 -33.04 32.69 -30.66
C ARG A 483 -33.95 32.20 -29.53
N ASN A 484 -33.52 32.37 -28.28
CA ASN A 484 -34.27 31.98 -27.09
C ASN A 484 -35.13 33.13 -26.52
N ASN A 485 -35.30 34.24 -27.26
CA ASN A 485 -36.02 35.44 -26.81
C ASN A 485 -35.50 36.04 -25.49
N LEU A 486 -34.21 35.88 -25.21
CA LEU A 486 -33.54 36.43 -24.03
C LEU A 486 -32.89 37.79 -24.36
N PRO A 487 -32.89 38.77 -23.44
CA PRO A 487 -32.20 40.05 -23.65
C PRO A 487 -30.69 39.87 -23.87
N PRO A 488 -30.04 40.72 -24.68
CA PRO A 488 -28.58 40.67 -24.86
C PRO A 488 -27.85 40.86 -23.53
N LEU A 489 -26.71 40.19 -23.34
CA LEU A 489 -25.88 40.43 -22.15
C LEU A 489 -25.09 41.74 -22.33
N PRO A 490 -25.13 42.66 -21.34
CA PRO A 490 -24.28 43.85 -21.36
C PRO A 490 -22.83 43.46 -21.01
N LYS A 491 -21.94 44.45 -20.98
CA LYS A 491 -20.56 44.23 -20.51
C LYS A 491 -20.60 43.64 -19.09
N LEU A 492 -19.92 42.52 -18.85
CA LEU A 492 -19.98 41.82 -17.56
C LEU A 492 -19.57 42.71 -16.37
N THR A 493 -18.71 43.71 -16.61
CA THR A 493 -18.26 44.68 -15.61
C THR A 493 -19.32 45.73 -15.24
N SER A 494 -20.34 45.95 -16.08
CA SER A 494 -21.45 46.85 -15.74
C SER A 494 -22.50 46.18 -14.85
N ILE A 495 -22.51 44.85 -14.79
CA ILE A 495 -23.37 44.07 -13.89
C ILE A 495 -22.67 44.04 -12.53
N THR A 496 -23.23 44.74 -11.55
CA THR A 496 -22.70 44.79 -10.17
C THR A 496 -23.76 44.31 -9.18
N HIS A 497 -23.39 44.05 -7.93
CA HIS A 497 -24.39 43.64 -6.92
C HIS A 497 -25.50 44.68 -6.69
N ALA A 498 -25.19 45.96 -6.90
CA ALA A 498 -26.14 47.07 -6.75
C ALA A 498 -26.86 47.44 -8.06
N ASN A 499 -26.33 47.02 -9.21
CA ASN A 499 -26.86 47.36 -10.52
C ASN A 499 -26.98 46.08 -11.36
N PRO A 500 -28.09 45.31 -11.21
CA PRO A 500 -28.37 44.18 -12.08
C PRO A 500 -28.65 44.66 -13.51
N ALA A 501 -28.53 43.77 -14.50
CA ALA A 501 -28.95 44.09 -15.85
C ALA A 501 -30.48 44.07 -15.92
N VAL A 502 -31.10 45.20 -16.25
CA VAL A 502 -32.56 45.37 -16.33
C VAL A 502 -32.94 45.66 -17.78
N SER A 503 -33.99 45.01 -18.28
CA SER A 503 -34.53 45.31 -19.61
C SER A 503 -35.43 46.55 -19.51
N THR A 504 -35.11 47.59 -20.27
CA THR A 504 -35.91 48.82 -20.32
C THR A 504 -37.13 48.72 -21.26
N GLY A 505 -37.38 47.54 -21.84
CA GLY A 505 -38.38 47.33 -22.89
C GLY A 505 -37.93 47.81 -24.27
N ALA A 506 -37.06 48.82 -24.35
CA ALA A 506 -36.44 49.30 -25.59
C ALA A 506 -35.31 48.36 -26.10
N ASP A 507 -34.64 47.65 -25.18
CA ASP A 507 -33.46 46.82 -25.50
C ASP A 507 -33.76 45.55 -26.33
N LYS A 508 -35.03 45.24 -26.62
CA LYS A 508 -35.37 44.07 -27.45
C LYS A 508 -34.99 44.27 -28.92
N ASP A 509 -34.91 45.52 -29.36
CA ASP A 509 -34.61 45.87 -30.75
C ASP A 509 -33.15 46.34 -30.95
N ASP A 510 -32.47 46.78 -29.88
CA ASP A 510 -31.05 47.21 -29.89
C ASP A 510 -30.07 46.04 -29.74
N TRP A 511 -30.11 45.08 -30.66
CA TRP A 511 -29.01 44.12 -30.80
C TRP A 511 -27.82 44.83 -31.43
N PRO A 512 -26.60 44.74 -30.87
CA PRO A 512 -25.42 45.26 -31.54
C PRO A 512 -25.25 44.52 -32.87
N ASP A 513 -25.29 45.26 -33.98
CA ASP A 513 -24.98 44.77 -35.34
C ASP A 513 -23.49 44.39 -35.48
#